data_AF-A0A8E2DS38-F1
#
_entry.id   AF-A0A8E2DS38-F1
#
_cell.length_a   1.000
_cell.length_b   1.000
_cell.length_c   1.000
_cell.angle_alpha   90.00
_cell.angle_beta   90.00
_cell.angle_gamma   90.00
#
_symmetry.space_group_name_H-M   'P 1'
#
loop_
_entity.id
_entity.type
_entity.pdbx_description
1 polymer ?
#
loop_
_entity_poly.entity_id
_entity_poly.type
_entity_poly.pdbx_seq_one_letter_code
_entity_poly.pdbx_strand_id
1 'polypeptide(L)'
;MPLNVYDKPSDTVDWGDEVDYSGIEWFKDPPPRQAPPPPASENYVPQPGVIEQNEMFDYALKSAPNVLYSRFKQYGQLGVLAWCSEFGELIDSLKTLGFEGNMFVSTREQALKTCEEILKLPMKIEMQIIVMYLSSQVARLRRFLDAGGEWHDYPEPQFPLDWRQGPAPSS
;
A
#
# COMPACT_ATOMS: atom_id res chain seq x y z
N MET A 1 -45.56 31.93 24.34
CA MET A 1 -44.16 32.02 23.87
C MET A 1 -43.30 32.49 25.04
N PRO A 2 -42.08 32.00 25.29
CA PRO A 2 -41.47 30.70 24.97
C PRO A 2 -40.89 29.98 26.21
N LEU A 3 -40.57 28.68 26.04
CA LEU A 3 -39.69 27.88 26.89
C LEU A 3 -38.22 28.28 26.65
N ASN A 4 -37.43 28.41 27.72
CA ASN A 4 -35.98 28.14 27.73
C ASN A 4 -35.80 27.05 28.81
N VAL A 5 -35.69 25.77 28.46
CA VAL A 5 -34.47 25.08 27.98
C VAL A 5 -33.33 25.21 29.00
N TYR A 6 -33.17 24.13 29.77
CA TYR A 6 -31.95 23.60 30.38
C TYR A 6 -30.84 24.58 30.76
N ASP A 7 -30.46 24.60 32.04
CA ASP A 7 -29.09 24.20 32.33
C ASP A 7 -28.96 23.53 33.71
N LYS A 8 -28.27 22.39 33.68
CA LYS A 8 -27.97 21.51 34.81
C LYS A 8 -27.04 22.24 35.80
N PRO A 9 -27.09 21.89 37.10
CA PRO A 9 -26.08 22.36 38.05
C PRO A 9 -24.69 21.94 37.57
N SER A 10 -23.81 22.92 37.40
CA SER A 10 -22.40 22.73 37.14
C SER A 10 -21.77 21.98 38.32
N ASP A 11 -21.49 20.70 38.10
CA ASP A 11 -20.59 19.90 38.93
C ASP A 11 -19.18 20.50 38.72
N THR A 12 -18.83 21.49 39.53
CA THR A 12 -17.50 22.10 39.50
C THR A 12 -16.54 21.09 40.08
N VAL A 13 -15.82 20.39 39.18
CA VAL A 13 -14.67 19.58 39.52
C VAL A 13 -13.65 20.49 40.20
N ASP A 14 -13.46 20.27 41.50
CA ASP A 14 -12.40 20.83 42.31
C ASP A 14 -11.06 20.30 41.77
N TRP A 15 -10.45 21.06 40.86
CA TRP A 15 -9.11 20.80 40.35
C TRP A 15 -8.09 21.18 41.43
N GLY A 16 -8.04 20.36 42.48
CA GLY A 16 -7.00 20.40 43.50
C GLY A 16 -5.63 20.13 42.88
N ASP A 17 -4.70 21.01 43.20
CA ASP A 17 -3.27 21.06 42.84
C ASP A 17 -2.93 21.23 41.35
N GLU A 18 -2.53 22.47 41.00
CA GLU A 18 -1.64 22.70 39.86
C GLU A 18 -0.35 21.91 40.11
N VAL A 19 -0.18 20.79 39.39
CA VAL A 19 1.03 19.99 39.46
C VAL A 19 2.20 20.89 39.03
N ASP A 20 3.15 21.13 39.92
CA ASP A 20 4.31 21.96 39.64
C ASP A 20 5.28 21.24 38.70
N TYR A 21 5.27 21.65 37.42
CA TYR A 21 6.16 21.13 36.38
C TYR A 21 7.52 21.84 36.34
N SER A 22 7.82 22.77 37.26
CA SER A 22 9.04 23.59 37.24
C SER A 22 10.35 22.80 37.38
N GLY A 23 10.28 21.51 37.75
CA GLY A 23 11.42 20.59 37.82
C GLY A 23 11.51 19.55 36.70
N ILE A 24 10.59 19.55 35.72
CA ILE A 24 10.55 18.50 34.69
C ILE A 24 11.16 19.03 33.39
N GLU A 25 12.47 18.85 33.24
CA GLU A 25 13.22 19.23 32.04
C GLU A 25 13.41 18.03 31.11
N TRP A 26 12.47 17.84 30.17
CA TRP A 26 12.38 16.66 29.30
C TRP A 26 13.55 16.43 28.32
N PHE A 27 14.54 17.32 28.21
CA PHE A 27 15.54 17.26 27.14
C PHE A 27 16.93 17.81 27.54
N LYS A 28 17.32 17.71 28.82
CA LYS A 28 18.56 18.36 29.28
C LYS A 28 19.87 17.67 28.87
N ASP A 29 19.84 16.36 28.68
CA ASP A 29 21.03 15.61 28.27
C ASP A 29 20.94 15.26 26.78
N PRO A 30 21.82 15.81 25.91
CA PRO A 30 21.97 15.26 24.59
C PRO A 30 22.36 13.79 24.75
N PRO A 31 21.70 12.85 24.04
CA PRO A 31 22.03 11.45 24.16
C PRO A 31 23.55 11.27 23.97
N PRO A 32 24.22 10.44 24.79
CA PRO A 32 25.65 10.23 24.69
C PRO A 32 26.01 9.94 23.24
N ARG A 33 27.01 10.66 22.71
CA ARG A 33 27.48 10.46 21.34
C ARG A 33 27.74 8.97 21.15
N GLN A 34 26.90 8.35 20.32
CA GLN A 34 27.09 6.95 19.97
C GLN A 34 28.52 6.80 19.45
N ALA A 35 29.23 5.79 19.95
CA ALA A 35 30.54 5.45 19.41
C ALA A 35 30.39 5.30 17.89
N PRO A 36 31.38 5.74 17.08
CA PRO A 36 31.32 5.55 15.64
C PRO A 36 30.98 4.08 15.37
N PRO A 37 30.03 3.80 14.47
CA PRO A 37 29.64 2.43 14.18
C PRO A 37 30.90 1.63 13.82
N PRO A 38 31.00 0.36 14.25
CA PRO A 38 32.10 -0.49 13.83
C PRO A 38 32.25 -0.41 12.30
N PRO A 39 33.48 -0.37 11.76
CA PRO A 39 33.69 -0.34 10.32
C PRO A 39 32.90 -1.50 9.71
N ALA A 40 32.09 -1.19 8.68
CA ALA A 40 31.19 -2.15 8.04
C ALA A 40 31.91 -3.49 7.81
N SER A 41 31.55 -4.48 8.62
CA SER A 41 32.14 -5.79 8.59
C SER A 41 31.53 -6.58 7.44
N GLU A 42 32.41 -6.98 6.52
CA GLU A 42 32.28 -8.09 5.57
C GLU A 42 31.19 -7.95 4.49
N ASN A 43 31.57 -8.21 3.23
CA ASN A 43 30.63 -8.35 2.12
C ASN A 43 29.53 -9.34 2.52
N TYR A 44 28.29 -8.88 2.65
CA TYR A 44 27.15 -9.74 2.91
C TYR A 44 27.05 -10.78 1.80
N VAL A 45 27.24 -12.06 2.16
CA VAL A 45 27.00 -13.19 1.25
C VAL A 45 25.59 -13.71 1.56
N PRO A 46 24.60 -13.47 0.69
CA PRO A 46 23.24 -13.96 0.91
C PRO A 46 23.24 -15.49 1.00
N GLN A 47 22.44 -16.03 1.92
CA GLN A 47 22.28 -17.48 2.01
C GLN A 47 21.64 -18.03 0.73
N PRO A 48 21.94 -19.28 0.33
CA PRO A 48 21.37 -19.88 -0.88
C PRO A 48 19.84 -19.82 -0.95
N GLY A 49 19.15 -20.02 0.18
CA GLY A 49 17.69 -19.92 0.23
C GLY A 49 17.14 -18.52 -0.09
N VAL A 50 17.89 -17.46 0.23
CA VAL A 50 17.51 -16.08 -0.13
C VAL A 50 17.64 -15.85 -1.63
N ILE A 51 18.67 -16.43 -2.26
CA ILE A 51 18.87 -16.36 -3.71
C ILE A 51 17.70 -17.05 -4.42
N GLU A 52 17.41 -18.30 -4.06
CA GLU A 52 16.30 -19.09 -4.62
C GLU A 52 14.95 -18.38 -4.46
N GLN A 53 14.71 -17.78 -3.29
CA GLN A 53 13.48 -17.04 -3.03
C GLN A 53 13.35 -15.80 -3.93
N ASN A 54 14.43 -15.03 -4.11
CA ASN A 54 14.42 -13.88 -5.02
C ASN A 54 14.24 -14.30 -6.49
N GLU A 55 14.83 -15.42 -6.91
CA GLU A 55 14.63 -15.98 -8.26
C GLU A 55 13.18 -16.44 -8.48
N MET A 56 12.57 -17.08 -7.48
CA MET A 56 11.16 -17.47 -7.52
C MET A 56 10.25 -16.23 -7.66
N PHE A 57 10.52 -15.16 -6.91
CA PHE A 57 9.78 -13.91 -7.05
C PHE A 57 9.98 -13.25 -8.41
N ASP A 58 11.21 -13.21 -8.91
CA ASP A 58 11.51 -12.66 -10.24
C ASP A 58 10.75 -13.41 -11.34
N TYR A 59 10.73 -14.74 -11.29
CA TYR A 59 9.93 -15.56 -12.20
C TYR A 59 8.43 -15.27 -12.08
N ALA A 60 7.90 -15.26 -10.86
CA ALA A 60 6.48 -14.98 -10.61
C ALA A 60 6.10 -13.59 -11.16
N LEU A 61 6.89 -12.56 -10.89
CA LEU A 61 6.69 -11.18 -11.34
C LEU A 61 6.75 -11.03 -12.86
N LYS A 62 7.67 -11.74 -13.54
CA LYS A 62 7.75 -11.75 -15.01
C LYS A 62 6.54 -12.44 -15.65
N SER A 63 6.01 -13.48 -15.01
CA SER A 63 4.85 -14.21 -15.51
C SER A 63 3.51 -13.49 -15.24
N ALA A 64 3.46 -12.68 -14.17
CA ALA A 64 2.25 -12.07 -13.63
C ALA A 64 1.38 -11.33 -14.67
N PRO A 65 1.90 -10.43 -15.54
CA PRO A 65 1.08 -9.73 -16.53
C PRO A 65 0.45 -10.68 -17.55
N ASN A 66 1.19 -11.70 -17.98
CA ASN A 66 0.70 -12.70 -18.93
C ASN A 66 -0.39 -13.57 -18.31
N VAL A 67 -0.21 -13.98 -17.05
CA VAL A 67 -1.22 -14.75 -16.31
C VAL A 67 -2.49 -13.92 -16.13
N LEU A 68 -2.37 -12.66 -15.70
CA LEU A 68 -3.51 -11.75 -15.58
C LEU A 68 -4.27 -11.63 -16.91
N TYR A 69 -3.56 -11.36 -18.00
CA TYR A 69 -4.19 -11.20 -19.30
C TYR A 69 -4.84 -12.50 -19.81
N SER A 70 -4.23 -13.65 -19.55
CA SER A 70 -4.81 -14.95 -19.85
C SER A 70 -6.09 -15.21 -19.06
N ARG A 71 -6.09 -14.93 -17.74
CA ARG A 71 -7.28 -15.03 -16.88
C ARG A 71 -8.39 -14.09 -17.34
N PHE A 72 -8.06 -12.87 -17.74
CA PHE A 72 -9.02 -11.94 -18.33
C PHE A 72 -9.63 -12.48 -19.62
N LYS A 73 -8.84 -13.07 -20.52
CA LYS A 73 -9.35 -13.68 -21.75
C LYS A 73 -10.28 -14.88 -21.48
N GLN A 74 -9.96 -15.68 -20.46
CA GLN A 74 -10.71 -16.90 -20.15
C GLN A 74 -12.01 -16.64 -19.37
N TYR A 75 -11.96 -15.74 -18.38
CA TYR A 75 -13.02 -15.56 -17.39
C TYR A 75 -13.54 -14.11 -17.34
N GLY A 76 -13.09 -13.24 -18.24
CA GLY A 76 -13.45 -11.83 -18.24
C GLY A 76 -13.00 -11.11 -16.97
N GLN A 77 -13.84 -10.21 -16.49
CA GLN A 77 -13.53 -9.36 -15.33
C GLN A 77 -13.48 -10.15 -14.01
N LEU A 78 -14.21 -11.27 -13.90
CA LEU A 78 -14.12 -12.16 -12.74
C LEU A 78 -12.73 -12.82 -12.64
N GLY A 79 -12.10 -13.11 -13.78
CA GLY A 79 -10.72 -13.60 -13.82
C GLY A 79 -9.73 -12.60 -13.26
N VAL A 80 -9.95 -11.31 -13.53
CA VAL A 80 -9.13 -10.22 -12.96
C VAL A 80 -9.31 -10.15 -11.45
N LEU A 81 -10.55 -10.25 -10.96
CA LEU A 81 -10.84 -10.20 -9.53
C LEU A 81 -10.18 -11.37 -8.76
N ALA A 82 -10.30 -12.59 -9.28
CA ALA A 82 -9.63 -13.76 -8.68
C ALA A 82 -8.11 -13.59 -8.66
N TRP A 83 -7.54 -13.16 -9.78
CA TRP A 83 -6.10 -12.90 -9.90
C TRP A 83 -5.62 -11.81 -8.92
N CYS A 84 -6.41 -10.76 -8.66
CA CYS A 84 -6.06 -9.73 -7.69
C CYS A 84 -5.89 -10.27 -6.26
N SER A 85 -6.60 -11.35 -5.90
CA SER A 85 -6.43 -12.02 -4.62
C SER A 85 -5.07 -12.72 -4.56
N GLU A 86 -4.74 -13.53 -5.57
CA GLU A 86 -3.45 -14.22 -5.70
C GLU A 86 -2.28 -13.23 -5.72
N PHE A 87 -2.43 -12.13 -6.47
CA PHE A 87 -1.43 -11.07 -6.53
C PHE A 87 -1.27 -10.34 -5.19
N GLY A 88 -2.34 -10.20 -4.42
CA GLY A 88 -2.29 -9.66 -3.06
C GLY A 88 -1.37 -10.48 -2.14
N GLU A 89 -1.44 -11.81 -2.21
CA GLU A 89 -0.57 -12.71 -1.43
C GLU A 89 0.89 -12.62 -1.87
N LEU A 90 1.13 -12.48 -3.18
CA LEU A 90 2.47 -12.24 -3.72
C LEU A 90 3.06 -10.93 -3.17
N ILE A 91 2.27 -9.85 -3.11
CA ILE A 91 2.68 -8.56 -2.55
C ILE A 91 3.06 -8.70 -1.08
N ASP A 92 2.25 -9.40 -0.29
CA ASP A 92 2.52 -9.56 1.15
C ASP A 92 3.79 -10.37 1.38
N SER A 93 4.01 -11.41 0.59
CA SER A 93 5.24 -12.21 0.63
C SER A 93 6.48 -11.40 0.23
N LEU A 94 6.36 -10.55 -0.81
CA LEU A 94 7.43 -9.60 -1.21
C LEU A 94 7.73 -8.58 -0.12
N LYS A 95 6.69 -8.10 0.59
CA LYS A 95 6.87 -7.17 1.71
C LYS A 95 7.67 -7.80 2.83
N THR A 96 7.33 -9.02 3.23
CA THR A 96 8.08 -9.76 4.24
C THR A 96 9.55 -9.89 3.84
N LEU A 97 9.84 -10.32 2.60
CA LEU A 97 11.20 -10.41 2.09
C LEU A 97 11.97 -9.09 2.18
N GLY A 98 11.32 -7.97 1.82
CA GLY A 98 11.95 -6.66 1.87
C GLY A 98 12.14 -6.14 3.30
N PHE A 99 11.21 -6.41 4.22
CA PHE A 99 11.36 -6.05 5.64
C PHE A 99 12.48 -6.83 6.33
N GLU A 100 12.73 -8.06 5.91
CA GLU A 100 13.87 -8.86 6.37
C GLU A 100 15.21 -8.39 5.78
N GLY A 101 15.21 -7.42 4.86
CA GLY A 101 16.42 -6.96 4.17
C GLY A 101 16.97 -7.93 3.13
N ASN A 102 16.17 -8.94 2.75
CA ASN A 102 16.57 -10.03 1.86
C ASN A 102 16.20 -9.78 0.39
N MET A 103 15.52 -8.67 0.08
CA MET A 103 15.10 -8.35 -1.29
C MET A 103 16.27 -7.83 -2.13
N PHE A 104 16.50 -8.43 -3.29
CA PHE A 104 17.50 -7.96 -4.24
C PHE A 104 17.02 -6.74 -5.03
N VAL A 105 17.97 -5.90 -5.45
CA VAL A 105 17.70 -4.72 -6.28
C VAL A 105 17.02 -5.13 -7.59
N SER A 106 17.50 -6.21 -8.23
CA SER A 106 16.89 -6.76 -9.45
C SER A 106 15.43 -7.17 -9.25
N THR A 107 15.11 -7.81 -8.12
CA THR A 107 13.75 -8.22 -7.78
C THR A 107 12.85 -7.00 -7.56
N ARG A 108 13.35 -5.95 -6.90
CA ARG A 108 12.63 -4.67 -6.72
C ARG A 108 12.38 -3.98 -8.06
N GLU A 109 13.38 -3.89 -8.93
CA GLU A 109 13.25 -3.31 -10.27
C GLU A 109 12.25 -4.09 -11.13
N GLN A 110 12.32 -5.41 -11.11
CA GLN A 110 11.37 -6.27 -11.82
C GLN A 110 9.95 -6.08 -11.27
N ALA A 111 9.76 -5.94 -9.96
CA ALA A 111 8.45 -5.72 -9.37
C ALA A 111 7.85 -4.36 -9.80
N LEU A 112 8.66 -3.29 -9.85
CA LEU A 112 8.23 -1.98 -10.37
C LEU A 112 7.85 -2.06 -11.86
N LYS A 113 8.65 -2.76 -12.66
CA LYS A 113 8.38 -3.00 -14.08
C LYS A 113 7.06 -3.77 -14.27
N THR A 114 6.85 -4.82 -13.50
CA THR A 114 5.60 -5.61 -13.53
C THR A 114 4.37 -4.74 -13.21
N CYS A 115 4.47 -3.83 -12.24
CA CYS A 115 3.40 -2.87 -11.95
C CYS A 115 3.06 -1.99 -13.17
N GLU A 116 4.06 -1.51 -13.91
CA GLU A 116 3.81 -0.75 -15.14
C GLU A 116 3.18 -1.60 -16.24
N GLU A 117 3.66 -2.82 -16.43
CA GLU A 117 3.16 -3.73 -17.46
C GLU A 117 1.69 -4.08 -17.23
N ILE A 118 1.31 -4.36 -15.97
CA ILE A 118 -0.09 -4.64 -15.58
C ILE A 118 -1.02 -3.50 -15.98
N LEU A 119 -0.64 -2.24 -15.72
CA LEU A 119 -1.47 -1.08 -16.03
C LEU A 119 -1.56 -0.79 -17.53
N LYS A 120 -0.57 -1.21 -18.32
CA LYS A 120 -0.53 -1.04 -19.78
C LYS A 120 -1.28 -2.14 -20.54
N LEU A 121 -1.78 -3.18 -19.86
CA LEU A 121 -2.49 -4.28 -20.52
C LEU A 121 -3.81 -3.79 -21.14
N PRO A 122 -4.11 -4.19 -22.40
CA PRO A 122 -5.35 -3.79 -23.07
C PRO A 122 -6.54 -4.63 -22.57
N MET A 123 -7.00 -4.35 -21.35
CA MET A 123 -8.14 -5.01 -20.70
C MET A 123 -9.34 -4.07 -20.62
N LYS A 124 -10.45 -4.44 -21.27
CA LYS A 124 -11.71 -3.71 -21.17
C LYS A 124 -12.52 -4.21 -19.97
N ILE A 125 -12.33 -3.55 -18.83
CA ILE A 125 -13.04 -3.85 -17.57
C ILE A 125 -14.13 -2.80 -17.37
N GLU A 126 -15.40 -3.21 -17.41
CA GLU A 126 -16.56 -2.32 -17.28
C GLU A 126 -16.91 -2.04 -15.81
N MET A 127 -16.70 -3.02 -14.92
CA MET A 127 -16.97 -2.85 -13.49
C MET A 127 -15.87 -2.01 -12.84
N GLN A 128 -16.18 -0.76 -12.53
CA GLN A 128 -15.24 0.20 -11.91
C GLN A 128 -14.65 -0.32 -10.60
N ILE A 129 -15.41 -1.07 -9.80
CA ILE A 129 -14.91 -1.66 -8.55
C ILE A 129 -13.72 -2.62 -8.79
N ILE A 130 -13.72 -3.35 -9.92
CA ILE A 130 -12.64 -4.27 -10.28
C ILE A 130 -11.41 -3.49 -10.73
N VAL A 131 -11.60 -2.42 -11.50
CA VAL A 131 -10.50 -1.53 -11.90
C VAL A 131 -9.87 -0.88 -10.68
N MET A 132 -10.68 -0.34 -9.77
CA MET A 132 -10.22 0.25 -8.51
C MET A 132 -9.46 -0.78 -7.67
N TYR A 133 -9.96 -2.02 -7.59
CA TYR A 133 -9.28 -3.07 -6.82
C TYR A 133 -7.93 -3.44 -7.44
N LEU A 134 -7.85 -3.64 -8.76
CA LEU A 134 -6.59 -3.89 -9.47
C LEU A 134 -5.59 -2.75 -9.26
N SER A 135 -6.01 -1.50 -9.49
CA SER A 135 -5.18 -0.31 -9.24
C SER A 135 -4.72 -0.21 -7.79
N SER A 136 -5.58 -0.58 -6.83
CA SER A 136 -5.21 -0.56 -5.41
C SER A 136 -4.11 -1.56 -5.09
N GLN A 137 -4.11 -2.75 -5.71
CA GLN A 137 -3.04 -3.74 -5.52
C GLN A 137 -1.72 -3.25 -6.11
N VAL A 138 -1.75 -2.69 -7.33
CA VAL A 138 -0.56 -2.12 -7.98
C VAL A 138 0.01 -0.96 -7.14
N ALA A 139 -0.85 -0.05 -6.69
CA ALA A 139 -0.44 1.08 -5.83
C ALA A 139 0.13 0.60 -4.49
N ARG A 140 -0.44 -0.47 -3.90
CA ARG A 140 0.04 -1.06 -2.64
C ARG A 140 1.45 -1.62 -2.78
N LEU A 141 1.77 -2.25 -3.91
CA LEU A 141 3.12 -2.73 -4.20
C LEU A 141 4.07 -1.56 -4.48
N ARG A 142 3.68 -0.62 -5.34
CA ARG A 142 4.53 0.54 -5.68
C ARG A 142 4.89 1.40 -4.48
N ARG A 143 3.94 1.72 -3.60
CA ARG A 143 4.22 2.50 -2.37
C ARG A 143 5.22 1.81 -1.45
N PHE A 144 5.22 0.48 -1.43
CA PHE A 144 6.20 -0.29 -0.68
C PHE A 144 7.57 -0.25 -1.35
N LEU A 145 7.62 -0.42 -2.67
CA LEU A 145 8.87 -0.44 -3.43
C LEU A 145 9.46 0.96 -3.64
N ASP A 146 8.67 2.02 -3.61
CA ASP A 146 9.09 3.40 -3.82
C ASP A 146 8.14 4.35 -3.08
N ALA A 147 8.49 4.64 -1.83
CA ALA A 147 7.71 5.51 -0.95
C ALA A 147 7.77 7.00 -1.33
N GLY A 148 8.74 7.41 -2.16
CA GLY A 148 8.91 8.79 -2.60
C GLY A 148 8.23 9.11 -3.92
N GLY A 149 7.82 8.09 -4.68
CA GLY A 149 7.15 8.27 -5.97
C GLY A 149 5.70 8.73 -5.81
N GLU A 150 5.33 9.77 -6.56
CA GLU A 150 3.93 10.14 -6.75
C GLU A 150 3.33 9.29 -7.89
N TRP A 151 2.32 8.48 -7.56
CA TRP A 151 1.69 7.56 -8.51
C TRP A 151 0.19 7.86 -8.64
N HIS A 152 -0.26 8.15 -9.86
CA HIS A 152 -1.66 8.41 -10.20
C HIS A 152 -2.32 7.18 -10.85
N ASP A 153 -2.24 6.03 -10.17
CA ASP A 153 -2.65 4.73 -10.71
C ASP A 153 -4.17 4.46 -10.62
N TYR A 154 -4.89 5.31 -9.90
CA TYR A 154 -6.33 5.18 -9.74
C TYR A 154 -7.07 5.73 -10.97
N PRO A 155 -7.99 4.97 -11.56
CA PRO A 155 -8.87 5.50 -12.59
C PRO A 155 -9.77 6.58 -12.00
N GLU A 156 -10.13 7.58 -12.79
CA GLU A 156 -11.20 8.52 -12.43
C GLU A 156 -12.53 7.75 -12.35
N PRO A 157 -13.21 7.73 -11.19
CA PRO A 157 -14.47 7.01 -11.07
C PRO A 157 -15.57 7.68 -11.90
N GLN A 158 -16.25 6.91 -12.75
CA GLN A 158 -17.41 7.37 -13.52
C GLN A 158 -18.69 6.77 -12.93
N PHE A 159 -18.89 6.93 -11.63
CA PHE A 159 -20.12 6.46 -11.00
C PHE A 159 -21.30 7.33 -11.47
N PRO A 160 -22.47 6.75 -11.78
CA PRO A 160 -23.67 7.54 -12.06
C PRO A 160 -23.99 8.41 -10.85
N LEU A 161 -23.82 9.73 -11.00
CA LEU A 161 -24.10 10.71 -9.94
C LEU A 161 -25.60 10.82 -9.65
N ASP A 162 -26.44 10.42 -10.62
CA ASP A 162 -27.89 10.36 -10.48
C ASP A 162 -28.38 8.91 -10.50
N TRP A 163 -28.91 8.43 -9.37
CA TRP A 163 -29.60 7.12 -9.28
C TRP A 163 -30.89 7.05 -10.14
N ARG A 164 -31.30 8.16 -10.76
CA ARG A 164 -32.48 8.28 -11.61
C ARG A 164 -32.18 8.33 -13.10
N GLN A 165 -30.91 8.52 -13.50
CA GLN A 165 -30.53 8.55 -14.89
C GLN A 165 -30.08 7.15 -15.32
N GLY A 166 -30.99 6.41 -15.97
CA GLY A 166 -30.62 5.23 -16.75
C GLY A 166 -29.63 5.58 -17.86
N PRO A 167 -29.02 4.59 -18.54
CA PRO A 167 -27.95 4.82 -19.49
C PRO A 167 -28.36 5.86 -20.54
N ALA A 168 -27.54 6.91 -20.68
CA ALA A 168 -27.79 7.98 -21.62
C ALA A 168 -27.89 7.42 -23.06
N PRO A 169 -28.85 7.89 -23.88
CA PRO A 169 -28.92 7.48 -25.27
C PRO A 169 -27.67 7.97 -26.02
N SER A 170 -27.02 7.06 -26.72
CA SER A 170 -25.92 7.36 -27.65
C SER A 170 -26.41 8.34 -28.72
N SER A 171 -25.76 9.50 -28.79
CA SER A 171 -25.87 10.44 -29.93
C SER A 171 -24.81 10.11 -30.97
#